data_AF-A0A7J7FUC7-F1
#
_entry.id   AF-A0A7J7FUC7-F1
#
_cell.length_a   1.000
_cell.length_b   1.000
_cell.length_c   1.000
_cell.angle_alpha   90.00
_cell.angle_beta   90.00
_cell.angle_gamma   90.00
#
_symmetry.space_group_name_H-M   'P 1'
#
loop_
_entity.id
_entity.type
_entity.pdbx_description
1 polymer ?
#
loop_
_entity_poly.entity_id
_entity_poly.type
_entity_poly.pdbx_seq_one_letter_code
_entity_poly.pdbx_strand_id
1 'polypeptide(L)'
;MMKFAVHILTTYLAVISVLCFWGEQFFWGVAFAVGAALQFLYIISIMDRLPFTMWVLQGAVKMVWGLPEVMRVACTFMLVMLLWLALWSFGAAGVVASSMGDGGRWLLLVVSWQNKALSLSVSSIEIKKCCYLYAVYFGRVQFSNTVHVIVSGMVFLVLLHGGREAASMPSKPLMKSLRYAMTTFGSICYGSLFTAAIWTLRWKIRGFRSKIGNNECLLCCVDFLFYLVETLVRFFNKYAYVQVILLSFYW
;
A
#
# COMPACT_ATOMS: atom_id res chain seq x y z
N MET A 1 6.92 21.35 -14.95
CA MET A 1 6.75 21.24 -13.48
C MET A 1 7.54 20.09 -12.86
N MET A 2 7.43 18.83 -13.35
CA MET A 2 8.17 17.69 -12.76
C MET A 2 9.70 17.85 -12.74
N LYS A 3 10.31 18.30 -13.85
CA LYS A 3 11.77 18.53 -13.92
C LYS A 3 12.25 19.51 -12.83
N PHE A 4 11.53 20.61 -12.62
CA PHE A 4 11.83 21.59 -11.57
C PHE A 4 11.77 20.99 -10.16
N ALA A 5 10.71 20.25 -9.82
CA ALA A 5 10.58 19.64 -8.49
C ALA A 5 11.72 18.66 -8.17
N VAL A 6 12.16 17.92 -9.18
CA VAL A 6 13.21 16.92 -9.09
C VAL A 6 14.61 17.56 -8.94
N HIS A 7 14.87 18.68 -9.64
CA HIS A 7 16.08 19.47 -9.46
C HIS A 7 16.10 20.24 -8.13
N ILE A 8 14.94 20.65 -7.61
CA ILE A 8 14.83 21.27 -6.27
C ILE A 8 15.18 20.27 -5.17
N LEU A 9 14.74 19.01 -5.28
CA LEU A 9 15.05 17.99 -4.27
C LEU A 9 16.55 17.67 -4.21
N THR A 10 17.20 17.56 -5.37
CA THR A 10 18.66 17.29 -5.44
C THR A 10 19.48 18.45 -4.89
N THR A 11 19.13 19.68 -5.25
CA THR A 11 19.78 20.88 -4.72
C THR A 11 19.58 21.00 -3.20
N TYR A 12 18.39 20.68 -2.68
CA TYR A 12 18.13 20.64 -1.24
C TYR A 12 19.00 19.62 -0.49
N LEU A 13 19.10 18.39 -1.00
CA LEU A 13 19.97 17.35 -0.42
C LEU A 13 21.45 17.76 -0.44
N ALA A 14 21.92 18.39 -1.52
CA ALA A 14 23.29 18.89 -1.62
C ALA A 14 23.58 20.03 -0.63
N VAL A 15 22.65 20.97 -0.46
CA VAL A 15 22.78 22.07 0.51
C VAL A 15 22.83 21.53 1.95
N ILE A 16 21.99 20.56 2.29
CA ILE A 16 22.02 19.91 3.61
C ILE A 16 23.35 19.21 3.87
N SER A 17 23.91 18.52 2.86
CA SER A 17 25.21 17.88 2.99
C SER A 17 26.30 18.89 3.37
N VAL A 18 26.35 20.05 2.71
CA VAL A 18 27.31 21.13 3.01
C VAL A 18 27.11 21.69 4.43
N LEU A 19 25.87 21.91 4.85
CA LEU A 19 25.55 22.37 6.21
C LEU A 19 25.95 21.34 7.28
N CYS A 20 25.80 20.03 7.00
CA CYS A 20 26.26 18.96 7.90
C CYS A 20 27.79 18.91 8.03
N PHE A 21 28.54 19.18 6.95
CA PHE A 21 29.99 19.31 7.02
C PHE A 21 30.42 20.54 7.83
N TRP A 22 29.67 21.64 7.75
CA TRP A 22 29.92 22.82 8.58
C TRP A 22 29.70 22.50 10.07
N GLY A 23 28.65 21.75 10.41
CA GLY A 23 28.35 21.36 11.79
C GLY A 23 29.24 20.24 12.38
N GLU A 24 30.40 19.97 11.78
CA GLU A 24 31.33 18.88 12.15
C GLU A 24 30.73 17.46 12.13
N GLN A 25 29.56 17.27 11.52
CA GLN A 25 28.89 15.98 11.40
C GLN A 25 29.33 15.24 10.14
N PHE A 26 30.59 14.77 10.12
CA PHE A 26 31.24 14.22 8.92
C PHE A 26 30.51 13.00 8.32
N PHE A 27 30.02 12.08 9.17
CA PHE A 27 29.29 10.89 8.71
C PHE A 27 28.00 11.26 7.94
N TRP A 28 27.23 12.22 8.46
CA TRP A 28 25.98 12.67 7.84
C TRP A 28 26.22 13.49 6.58
N GLY A 29 27.25 14.33 6.58
CA GLY A 29 27.69 15.07 5.39
C GLY A 29 27.95 14.13 4.21
N VAL A 30 28.70 13.04 4.45
CA VAL A 30 28.99 12.01 3.45
C VAL A 30 27.72 11.27 3.02
N ALA A 31 26.85 10.86 3.96
CA ALA A 31 25.61 10.14 3.63
C ALA A 31 24.68 10.97 2.73
N PHE A 32 24.48 12.27 3.04
CA PHE A 32 23.68 13.17 2.21
C PHE A 32 24.35 13.49 0.88
N ALA A 33 25.68 13.59 0.82
CA ALA A 33 26.42 13.76 -0.44
C ALA A 33 26.22 12.56 -1.38
N VAL A 34 26.36 11.34 -0.86
CA VAL A 34 26.12 10.10 -1.62
C VAL A 34 24.66 10.02 -2.06
N GLY A 35 23.71 10.36 -1.18
CA GLY A 35 22.29 10.42 -1.52
C GLY A 35 21.98 11.43 -2.63
N ALA A 36 22.58 12.63 -2.57
CA ALA A 36 22.44 13.65 -3.61
C ALA A 36 23.04 13.19 -4.95
N ALA A 37 24.21 12.55 -4.94
CA ALA A 37 24.87 12.03 -6.13
C ALA A 37 24.05 10.90 -6.78
N LEU A 38 23.58 9.93 -6.00
CA LEU A 38 22.71 8.85 -6.50
C LEU A 38 21.40 9.39 -7.06
N GLN A 39 20.77 10.34 -6.37
CA GLN A 39 19.55 11.00 -6.83
C GLN A 39 19.80 11.74 -8.15
N PHE A 40 20.92 12.46 -8.28
CA PHE A 40 21.29 13.15 -9.51
C PHE A 40 21.52 12.20 -10.69
N LEU A 41 22.26 11.11 -10.48
CA LEU A 41 22.47 10.07 -11.50
C LEU A 41 21.15 9.39 -11.91
N TYR A 42 20.27 9.13 -10.95
CA TYR A 42 18.95 8.58 -11.21
C TYR A 42 18.11 9.51 -12.12
N ILE A 43 18.17 10.81 -11.87
CA ILE A 43 17.41 11.81 -12.64
C ILE A 43 17.90 11.87 -14.09
N ILE A 44 19.20 11.91 -14.30
CA ILE A 44 19.78 11.87 -15.65
C ILE A 44 19.34 10.60 -16.37
N SER A 45 19.38 9.45 -15.68
CA SER A 45 19.04 8.15 -16.27
C SER A 45 17.57 8.02 -16.65
N ILE A 46 16.65 8.69 -15.93
CA ILE A 46 15.20 8.50 -16.12
C ILE A 46 14.53 9.62 -16.93
N MET A 47 15.14 10.80 -17.01
CA MET A 47 14.52 12.00 -17.59
C MET A 47 14.11 11.81 -19.06
N ASP A 48 14.89 11.06 -19.84
CA ASP A 48 14.59 10.77 -21.25
C ASP A 48 13.39 9.82 -21.42
N ARG A 49 13.07 9.02 -20.40
CA ARG A 49 11.95 8.05 -20.43
C ARG A 49 10.63 8.64 -19.96
N LEU A 50 10.67 9.75 -19.21
CA LEU A 50 9.48 10.43 -18.69
C LEU A 50 8.43 10.82 -19.75
N PRO A 51 8.79 11.40 -20.92
CA PRO A 51 7.77 11.80 -21.90
C PRO A 51 7.00 10.58 -22.42
N PHE A 52 7.69 9.47 -22.68
CA PHE A 52 7.04 8.22 -23.12
C PHE A 52 6.07 7.70 -22.05
N THR A 53 6.50 7.61 -20.78
CA THR A 53 5.63 7.17 -19.69
C THR A 53 4.41 8.08 -19.52
N MET A 54 4.57 9.39 -19.72
CA MET A 54 3.46 10.34 -19.64
C MET A 54 2.42 10.10 -20.74
N TRP A 55 2.85 9.85 -21.98
CA TRP A 55 1.94 9.50 -23.08
C TRP A 55 1.20 8.20 -22.83
N VAL A 56 1.90 7.15 -22.37
CA VAL A 56 1.27 5.87 -22.01
C VAL A 56 0.25 6.04 -20.89
N LEU A 57 0.60 6.82 -19.85
CA LEU A 57 -0.30 7.09 -18.73
C LEU A 57 -1.53 7.89 -19.17
N GLN A 58 -1.38 8.89 -20.04
CA GLN A 58 -2.50 9.64 -20.61
C GLN A 58 -3.42 8.73 -21.44
N GLY A 59 -2.85 7.83 -22.23
CA GLY A 59 -3.61 6.81 -22.97
C GLY A 59 -4.40 5.91 -22.02
N ALA A 60 -3.74 5.38 -20.99
CA ALA A 60 -4.37 4.53 -19.98
C ALA A 60 -5.50 5.24 -19.23
N VAL A 61 -5.29 6.51 -18.82
CA VAL A 61 -6.31 7.30 -18.11
C VAL A 61 -7.52 7.55 -19.03
N LYS A 62 -7.31 7.93 -20.29
CA LYS A 62 -8.40 8.13 -21.25
C LYS A 62 -9.20 6.84 -21.46
N MET A 63 -8.54 5.68 -21.52
CA MET A 63 -9.22 4.39 -21.61
C MET A 63 -10.06 4.06 -20.37
N VAL A 64 -9.52 4.30 -19.17
CA VAL A 64 -10.26 4.08 -17.92
C VAL A 64 -11.48 4.99 -17.81
N TRP A 65 -11.36 6.26 -18.22
CA TRP A 65 -12.47 7.21 -18.24
C TRP A 65 -13.60 6.83 -19.21
N GLY A 66 -13.28 6.12 -20.30
CA GLY A 66 -14.29 5.59 -21.24
C GLY A 66 -15.14 4.44 -20.69
N LEU A 67 -14.83 3.93 -19.50
CA LEU A 67 -15.46 2.76 -18.89
C LEU A 67 -16.17 3.14 -17.58
N PRO A 68 -17.47 3.52 -17.61
CA PRO A 68 -18.23 3.88 -16.41
C PRO A 68 -18.36 2.70 -15.43
N GLU A 69 -18.26 1.47 -15.94
CA GLU A 69 -18.23 0.26 -15.13
C GLU A 69 -17.02 0.19 -14.18
N VAL A 70 -15.86 0.71 -14.63
CA VAL A 70 -14.66 0.81 -13.77
C VAL A 70 -14.89 1.82 -12.65
N MET A 71 -15.52 2.95 -12.96
CA MET A 71 -15.86 3.97 -11.98
C MET A 71 -16.86 3.44 -10.93
N ARG A 72 -17.87 2.67 -11.37
CA ARG A 72 -18.83 2.03 -10.47
C ARG A 72 -18.15 1.05 -9.52
N VAL A 73 -17.26 0.19 -10.01
CA VAL A 73 -16.48 -0.75 -9.18
C VAL A 73 -15.58 0.00 -8.20
N ALA A 74 -14.90 1.07 -8.63
CA ALA A 74 -14.08 1.87 -7.73
C ALA A 74 -14.92 2.49 -6.61
N CYS A 75 -16.10 3.03 -6.93
CA CYS A 75 -17.00 3.63 -5.96
C CYS A 75 -17.52 2.60 -4.94
N THR A 76 -17.97 1.42 -5.40
CA THR A 76 -18.43 0.36 -4.49
C THR A 76 -17.33 -0.14 -3.57
N PHE A 77 -16.11 -0.33 -4.09
CA PHE A 77 -14.98 -0.74 -3.25
C PHE A 77 -14.51 0.36 -2.29
N MET A 78 -14.65 1.65 -2.63
CA MET A 78 -14.41 2.73 -1.68
C MET A 78 -15.37 2.66 -0.50
N LEU A 79 -16.67 2.40 -0.74
CA LEU A 79 -17.64 2.21 0.35
C LEU A 79 -17.29 0.99 1.22
N VAL A 80 -16.92 -0.13 0.61
CA VAL A 80 -16.46 -1.32 1.34
C VAL A 80 -15.24 -1.01 2.20
N MET A 81 -14.27 -0.24 1.67
CA MET A 81 -13.10 0.19 2.42
C MET A 81 -13.47 1.10 3.60
N LEU A 82 -14.42 2.02 3.42
CA LEU A 82 -14.90 2.89 4.49
C LEU A 82 -15.60 2.08 5.59
N LEU A 83 -16.45 1.12 5.22
CA LEU A 83 -17.10 0.22 6.18
C LEU A 83 -16.09 -0.64 6.93
N TRP A 84 -15.07 -1.15 6.24
CA TRP A 84 -13.97 -1.87 6.87
C TRP A 84 -13.25 -1.00 7.90
N LEU A 85 -12.87 0.23 7.51
CA LEU A 85 -12.21 1.17 8.42
C LEU A 85 -13.11 1.55 9.61
N ALA A 86 -14.42 1.73 9.40
CA ALA A 86 -15.36 2.03 10.47
C ALA A 86 -15.49 0.86 11.46
N LEU A 87 -15.64 -0.37 10.96
CA LEU A 87 -15.71 -1.59 11.77
C LEU A 87 -14.49 -1.73 12.68
N TRP A 88 -13.29 -1.50 12.15
CA TRP A 88 -12.09 -1.57 12.95
C TRP A 88 -11.94 -0.37 13.88
N SER A 89 -12.23 0.86 13.42
CA SER A 89 -12.19 2.06 14.27
C SER A 89 -13.06 1.90 15.52
N PHE A 90 -14.23 1.26 15.37
CA PHE A 90 -15.08 0.88 16.49
C PHE A 90 -14.42 -0.17 17.40
N GLY A 91 -13.76 -1.17 16.83
CA GLY A 91 -12.94 -2.14 17.57
C GLY A 91 -11.80 -1.50 18.37
N ALA A 92 -11.09 -0.51 17.82
CA ALA A 92 -10.07 0.26 18.55
C ALA A 92 -10.66 1.03 19.73
N ALA A 93 -11.79 1.72 19.52
CA ALA A 93 -12.51 2.42 20.59
C ALA A 93 -12.94 1.46 21.71
N GLY A 94 -13.40 0.26 21.35
CA GLY A 94 -13.73 -0.80 22.31
C GLY A 94 -12.54 -1.29 23.15
N VAL A 95 -11.36 -1.47 22.53
CA VAL A 95 -10.13 -1.86 23.25
C VAL A 95 -9.69 -0.76 24.22
N VAL A 96 -9.71 0.52 23.80
CA VAL A 96 -9.36 1.66 24.66
C VAL A 96 -10.35 1.79 25.82
N ALA A 97 -11.65 1.67 25.55
CA ALA A 97 -12.68 1.73 26.58
C ALA A 97 -12.54 0.59 27.61
N SER A 98 -12.14 -0.61 27.20
CA SER A 98 -11.90 -1.75 28.12
C SER A 98 -10.69 -1.56 29.05
N SER A 99 -9.83 -0.57 28.78
CA SER A 99 -8.69 -0.22 29.63
C SER A 99 -8.99 0.89 30.64
N MET A 100 -10.16 1.54 30.54
CA MET A 100 -10.63 2.55 31.50
C MET A 100 -11.49 1.86 32.57
N GLY A 101 -11.26 2.21 33.84
CA GLY A 101 -11.90 1.58 35.00
C GLY A 101 -13.43 1.63 35.01
N ASP A 102 -14.03 0.79 35.87
CA ASP A 102 -15.41 0.26 35.97
C ASP A 102 -16.63 1.22 35.86
N GLY A 103 -16.50 2.47 35.40
CA GLY A 103 -17.54 3.51 35.46
C GLY A 103 -18.49 3.65 34.26
N GLY A 104 -18.54 2.72 33.30
CA GLY A 104 -19.24 2.96 32.03
C GLY A 104 -19.98 1.76 31.39
N ARG A 105 -20.47 0.81 32.19
CA ARG A 105 -21.00 -0.49 31.72
C ARG A 105 -22.25 -0.45 30.80
N TRP A 106 -22.91 0.70 30.60
CA TRP A 106 -24.23 0.73 29.96
C TRP A 106 -24.25 0.92 28.44
N LEU A 107 -23.11 1.24 27.78
CA LEU A 107 -22.97 1.24 26.31
C LEU A 107 -22.23 -0.01 25.76
N LEU A 108 -21.79 -0.92 26.63
CA LEU A 108 -20.85 -2.01 26.31
C LEU A 108 -21.51 -3.32 25.81
N LEU A 109 -22.84 -3.45 25.86
CA LEU A 109 -23.51 -4.72 25.51
C LEU A 109 -23.58 -4.98 23.99
N VAL A 110 -23.56 -3.94 23.14
CA VAL A 110 -23.48 -4.11 21.68
C VAL A 110 -22.05 -4.39 21.20
N VAL A 111 -21.03 -3.94 21.95
CA VAL A 111 -19.59 -4.13 21.64
C VAL A 111 -19.03 -5.46 22.16
N SER A 112 -19.72 -6.09 23.11
CA SER A 112 -19.32 -7.33 23.78
C SER A 112 -19.22 -8.55 22.85
N TRP A 113 -20.06 -8.63 21.81
CA TRP A 113 -20.09 -9.78 20.90
C TRP A 113 -18.85 -9.91 20.00
N GLN A 114 -18.21 -8.79 19.62
CA GLN A 114 -16.97 -8.81 18.83
C GLN A 114 -15.75 -9.20 19.69
N ASN A 115 -15.72 -8.74 20.95
CA ASN A 115 -14.57 -8.95 21.85
C ASN A 115 -14.48 -10.39 22.38
N LYS A 116 -15.60 -11.12 22.46
CA LYS A 116 -15.62 -12.51 22.92
C LYS A 116 -15.04 -13.51 21.90
N ALA A 117 -15.09 -13.18 20.61
CA ALA A 117 -14.47 -14.00 19.57
C ALA A 117 -12.92 -13.85 19.55
N LEU A 118 -12.39 -12.70 19.96
CA LEU A 118 -10.95 -12.42 20.02
C LEU A 118 -10.32 -12.76 21.39
N SER A 119 -11.13 -13.07 22.41
CA SER A 119 -10.66 -13.35 23.78
C SER A 119 -10.14 -14.77 24.00
N LEU A 120 -10.17 -15.65 22.98
CA LEU A 120 -9.93 -17.08 23.18
C LEU A 120 -8.47 -17.54 23.07
N SER A 121 -7.47 -16.65 22.87
CA SER A 121 -6.10 -17.17 22.71
C SER A 121 -4.90 -16.32 23.16
N VAL A 122 -5.03 -15.04 23.59
CA VAL A 122 -3.81 -14.28 23.94
C VAL A 122 -3.92 -13.33 25.14
N SER A 123 -3.06 -13.57 26.13
CA SER A 123 -3.00 -12.93 27.44
C SER A 123 -2.29 -11.57 27.50
N SER A 124 -1.67 -11.09 26.42
CA SER A 124 -0.87 -9.83 26.43
C SER A 124 -1.52 -8.69 25.63
N ILE A 125 -1.69 -7.51 26.25
CA ILE A 125 -2.22 -6.27 25.65
C ILE A 125 -1.45 -5.90 24.37
N GLU A 126 -0.13 -6.10 24.37
CA GLU A 126 0.74 -5.82 23.21
C GLU A 126 0.46 -6.74 22.01
N ILE A 127 0.08 -8.00 22.25
CA ILE A 127 -0.28 -8.93 21.17
C ILE A 127 -1.65 -8.58 20.59
N LYS A 128 -2.62 -8.15 21.43
CA LYS A 128 -3.92 -7.66 20.96
C LYS A 128 -3.78 -6.45 20.03
N LYS A 129 -2.91 -5.48 20.38
CA LYS A 129 -2.58 -4.33 19.51
C LYS A 129 -1.96 -4.78 18.18
N CYS A 130 -1.02 -5.72 18.22
CA CYS A 130 -0.37 -6.25 17.01
C CYS A 130 -1.37 -6.98 16.09
N CYS A 131 -2.23 -7.84 16.64
CA CYS A 131 -3.25 -8.55 15.87
C CYS A 131 -4.30 -7.61 15.27
N TYR A 132 -4.73 -6.59 16.03
CA TYR A 132 -5.65 -5.57 15.53
C TYR A 132 -5.02 -4.77 14.38
N LEU A 133 -3.79 -4.28 14.57
CA LEU A 133 -3.07 -3.51 13.56
C LEU A 133 -2.80 -4.33 12.30
N TYR A 134 -2.49 -5.62 12.48
CA TYR A 134 -2.37 -6.59 11.40
C TYR A 134 -3.66 -6.73 10.59
N ALA A 135 -4.79 -6.96 11.27
CA ALA A 135 -6.07 -7.17 10.61
C ALA A 135 -6.54 -5.93 9.83
N VAL A 136 -6.38 -4.73 10.41
CA VAL A 136 -6.70 -3.46 9.73
C VAL A 136 -5.89 -3.32 8.44
N TYR A 137 -4.58 -3.52 8.54
CA TYR A 137 -3.68 -3.33 7.42
C TYR A 137 -3.85 -4.40 6.34
N PHE A 138 -4.04 -5.65 6.75
CA PHE A 138 -4.33 -6.76 5.86
C PHE A 138 -5.56 -6.48 4.99
N GLY A 139 -6.69 -6.10 5.59
CA GLY A 139 -7.89 -5.80 4.82
C GLY A 139 -7.70 -4.62 3.87
N ARG A 140 -7.02 -3.55 4.31
CA ARG A 140 -6.68 -2.40 3.44
C ARG A 140 -5.89 -2.84 2.20
N VAL A 141 -4.87 -3.65 2.39
CA VAL A 141 -4.04 -4.14 1.26
C VAL A 141 -4.83 -5.09 0.37
N GLN A 142 -5.63 -6.00 0.97
CA GLN A 142 -6.45 -6.96 0.23
C GLN A 142 -7.45 -6.29 -0.70
N PHE A 143 -8.23 -5.33 -0.21
CA PHE A 143 -9.21 -4.63 -1.03
C PHE A 143 -8.54 -3.79 -2.11
N SER A 144 -7.44 -3.08 -1.78
CA SER A 144 -6.68 -2.31 -2.76
C SER A 144 -6.12 -3.18 -3.88
N ASN A 145 -5.58 -4.36 -3.55
CA ASN A 145 -5.04 -5.30 -4.52
C ASN A 145 -6.16 -5.92 -5.37
N THR A 146 -7.30 -6.25 -4.76
CA THR A 146 -8.47 -6.79 -5.47
C THR A 146 -9.01 -5.80 -6.51
N VAL A 147 -9.16 -4.52 -6.15
CA VAL A 147 -9.55 -3.47 -7.09
C VAL A 147 -8.54 -3.34 -8.21
N HIS A 148 -7.25 -3.31 -7.89
CA HIS A 148 -6.19 -3.21 -8.89
C HIS A 148 -6.25 -4.35 -9.92
N VAL A 149 -6.49 -5.58 -9.45
CA VAL A 149 -6.66 -6.78 -10.27
C VAL A 149 -7.88 -6.66 -11.18
N ILE A 150 -9.04 -6.28 -10.63
CA ILE A 150 -10.27 -6.13 -11.42
C ILE A 150 -10.11 -5.03 -12.48
N VAL A 151 -9.55 -3.87 -12.12
CA VAL A 151 -9.35 -2.75 -13.05
C VAL A 151 -8.33 -3.12 -14.14
N SER A 152 -7.23 -3.78 -13.78
CA SER A 152 -6.24 -4.23 -14.75
C SER A 152 -6.81 -5.26 -15.74
N GLY A 153 -7.61 -6.22 -15.26
CA GLY A 153 -8.26 -7.21 -16.12
C GLY A 153 -9.27 -6.56 -17.08
N MET A 154 -10.02 -5.58 -16.61
CA MET A 154 -10.97 -4.81 -17.43
C MET A 154 -10.27 -4.01 -18.53
N VAL A 155 -9.21 -3.28 -18.20
CA VAL A 155 -8.43 -2.51 -19.19
C VAL A 155 -7.82 -3.44 -20.23
N PHE A 156 -7.27 -4.59 -19.80
CA PHE A 156 -6.70 -5.57 -20.71
C PHE A 156 -7.75 -6.18 -21.66
N LEU A 157 -8.93 -6.54 -21.14
CA LEU A 157 -10.00 -7.09 -21.96
C LEU A 157 -10.47 -6.10 -23.04
N VAL A 158 -10.55 -4.81 -22.70
CA VAL A 158 -10.91 -3.74 -23.65
C VAL A 158 -9.81 -3.54 -24.70
N LEU A 159 -8.54 -3.64 -24.30
CA LEU A 159 -7.40 -3.57 -25.22
C LEU A 159 -7.39 -4.76 -26.21
N LEU A 160 -7.62 -5.98 -25.73
CA LEU A 160 -7.65 -7.18 -26.58
C LEU A 160 -8.73 -7.13 -27.66
N HIS A 161 -9.91 -6.59 -27.33
CA HIS A 161 -11.03 -6.56 -28.26
C HIS A 161 -11.02 -5.32 -29.16
N GLY A 162 -10.00 -4.47 -29.11
CA GLY A 162 -9.88 -3.32 -30.01
C GLY A 162 -10.82 -2.15 -29.68
N GLY A 163 -11.30 -2.06 -28.44
CA GLY A 163 -12.18 -0.99 -27.97
C GLY A 163 -13.59 -1.44 -27.59
N ARG A 164 -14.35 -0.51 -26.99
CA ARG A 164 -15.69 -0.77 -26.45
C ARG A 164 -16.74 -1.10 -27.50
N GLU A 165 -16.55 -0.58 -28.70
CA GLU A 165 -17.50 -0.66 -29.82
C GLU A 165 -17.24 -1.88 -30.74
N ALA A 166 -16.25 -2.71 -30.42
CA ALA A 166 -15.92 -3.87 -31.24
C ALA A 166 -16.96 -4.98 -31.09
N ALA A 167 -17.41 -5.53 -32.22
CA ALA A 167 -18.41 -6.61 -32.27
C ALA A 167 -18.01 -7.89 -31.51
N SER A 168 -16.73 -8.03 -31.16
CA SER A 168 -16.17 -9.13 -30.36
C SER A 168 -16.32 -8.95 -28.85
N MET A 169 -16.80 -7.80 -28.35
CA MET A 169 -16.88 -7.52 -26.92
C MET A 169 -17.93 -8.40 -26.20
N PRO A 170 -17.58 -9.11 -25.12
CA PRO A 170 -18.56 -9.89 -24.36
C PRO A 170 -19.57 -8.98 -23.65
N SER A 171 -20.84 -9.40 -23.60
CA SER A 171 -21.97 -8.61 -23.07
C SER A 171 -21.85 -8.16 -21.61
N LYS A 172 -20.97 -8.79 -20.80
CA LYS A 172 -20.69 -8.41 -19.41
C LYS A 172 -19.18 -8.51 -19.08
N PRO A 173 -18.35 -7.55 -19.52
CA PRO A 173 -16.90 -7.59 -19.32
C PRO A 173 -16.51 -7.60 -17.83
N LEU A 174 -17.28 -6.87 -17.01
CA LEU A 174 -17.09 -6.76 -15.56
C LEU A 174 -17.26 -8.12 -14.86
N MET A 175 -18.31 -8.88 -15.18
CA MET A 175 -18.55 -10.19 -14.54
C MET A 175 -17.47 -11.20 -14.92
N LYS A 176 -16.98 -11.15 -16.16
CA LYS A 176 -15.88 -12.01 -16.60
C LYS A 176 -14.59 -11.69 -15.84
N SER A 177 -14.21 -10.41 -15.77
CA SER A 177 -13.04 -9.98 -14.98
C SER A 177 -13.19 -10.25 -13.48
N LEU A 178 -14.40 -10.10 -12.92
CA LEU A 178 -14.67 -10.37 -11.52
C LEU A 178 -14.59 -11.87 -11.21
N ARG A 179 -15.08 -12.73 -12.10
CA ARG A 179 -14.94 -14.19 -11.96
C ARG A 179 -13.47 -14.61 -11.93
N TYR A 180 -12.62 -14.05 -12.79
CA TYR A 180 -11.17 -14.32 -12.77
C TYR A 180 -10.44 -13.70 -11.57
N ALA A 181 -10.88 -12.54 -11.08
CA ALA A 181 -10.37 -11.99 -9.84
C ALA A 181 -10.71 -12.89 -8.64
N MET A 182 -11.88 -13.54 -8.66
CA MET A 182 -12.29 -14.48 -7.61
C MET A 182 -11.53 -15.81 -7.69
N THR A 183 -11.18 -16.33 -8.87
CA THR A 183 -10.35 -17.55 -8.99
C THR A 183 -8.92 -17.31 -8.52
N THR A 184 -8.38 -16.10 -8.72
CA THR A 184 -7.04 -15.70 -8.28
C THR A 184 -7.01 -15.13 -6.85
N PHE A 185 -8.16 -15.07 -6.18
CA PHE A 185 -8.31 -14.48 -4.86
C PHE A 185 -7.38 -15.10 -3.81
N GLY A 186 -7.08 -16.40 -3.91
CA GLY A 186 -6.13 -17.08 -3.02
C GLY A 186 -4.71 -16.48 -3.08
N SER A 187 -4.21 -16.20 -4.28
CA SER A 187 -2.89 -15.58 -4.48
C SER A 187 -2.88 -14.11 -4.04
N ILE A 188 -3.97 -13.38 -4.31
CA ILE A 188 -4.16 -11.99 -3.85
C ILE A 188 -4.16 -11.94 -2.32
N CYS A 189 -4.90 -12.85 -1.68
CA CYS A 189 -4.97 -12.99 -0.23
C CYS A 189 -3.61 -13.31 0.36
N TYR A 190 -2.89 -14.29 -0.20
CA TYR A 190 -1.58 -14.70 0.29
C TYR A 190 -0.53 -13.58 0.22
N GLY A 191 -0.42 -12.87 -0.91
CA GLY A 191 0.53 -11.75 -0.98
C GLY A 191 0.11 -10.53 -0.16
N SER A 192 -1.18 -10.32 0.07
CA SER A 192 -1.67 -9.31 1.02
C SER A 192 -1.39 -9.69 2.47
N LEU A 193 -1.47 -10.98 2.80
CA LEU A 193 -1.11 -11.55 4.11
C LEU A 193 0.38 -11.32 4.40
N PHE A 194 1.23 -11.61 3.41
CA PHE A 194 2.68 -11.46 3.50
C PHE A 194 3.10 -9.99 3.65
N THR A 195 2.57 -9.10 2.80
CA THR A 195 2.85 -7.66 2.90
C THR A 195 2.34 -7.05 4.19
N ALA A 196 1.22 -7.55 4.75
CA ALA A 196 0.74 -7.13 6.05
C ALA A 196 1.65 -7.59 7.19
N ALA A 197 2.20 -8.80 7.11
CA ALA A 197 3.12 -9.33 8.12
C ALA A 197 4.43 -8.53 8.18
N ILE A 198 4.98 -8.14 7.02
CA ILE A 198 6.18 -7.29 6.95
C ILE A 198 5.91 -5.93 7.58
N TRP A 199 4.76 -5.32 7.26
CA TRP A 199 4.42 -4.00 7.79
C TRP A 199 4.17 -4.02 9.30
N THR A 200 3.52 -5.05 9.84
CA THR A 200 3.34 -5.16 11.29
C THR A 200 4.64 -5.45 12.02
N LEU A 201 5.53 -6.26 11.43
CA LEU A 201 6.86 -6.48 11.96
C LEU A 201 7.63 -5.15 12.04
N ARG A 202 7.57 -4.33 10.98
CA ARG A 202 8.16 -2.99 10.95
C ARG A 202 7.59 -2.09 12.06
N TRP A 203 6.27 -2.10 12.26
CA TRP A 203 5.64 -1.33 13.32
C TRP A 203 6.12 -1.77 14.71
N LYS A 204 6.23 -3.08 14.95
CA LYS A 204 6.74 -3.63 16.22
C LYS A 204 8.21 -3.26 16.45
N ILE A 205 9.04 -3.34 15.40
CA ILE A 205 10.45 -2.94 15.48
C ILE A 205 10.55 -1.46 15.82
N ARG A 206 9.73 -0.58 15.22
CA ARG A 206 9.67 0.85 15.56
C ARG A 206 9.22 1.10 17.00
N GLY A 207 8.27 0.31 17.51
CA GLY A 207 7.81 0.41 18.90
C GLY A 207 8.86 -0.03 19.93
N PHE A 208 9.58 -1.12 19.66
CA PHE A 208 10.66 -1.59 20.54
C PHE A 208 11.86 -0.62 20.54
N ARG A 209 12.16 -0.11 19.36
CA ARG A 209 13.19 0.87 19.08
C ARG A 209 13.00 2.19 19.83
N SER A 210 11.77 2.64 20.03
CA SER A 210 11.47 3.85 20.83
C SER A 210 11.94 3.75 22.29
N LYS A 211 12.29 2.55 22.78
CA LYS A 211 12.77 2.31 24.15
C LYS A 211 14.29 2.14 24.25
N ILE A 212 14.99 1.93 23.13
CA ILE A 212 16.45 1.72 23.04
C ILE A 212 17.05 2.98 22.41
N GLY A 213 17.10 4.06 23.19
CA GLY A 213 17.39 5.42 22.72
C GLY A 213 18.86 5.75 22.44
N ASN A 214 19.75 4.77 22.22
CA ASN A 214 21.19 5.06 22.20
C ASN A 214 21.79 5.38 20.81
N ASN A 215 21.12 5.03 19.69
CA ASN A 215 21.69 5.21 18.33
C ASN A 215 20.62 5.59 17.30
N GLU A 216 20.17 6.85 17.30
CA GLU A 216 19.15 7.38 16.36
C GLU A 216 19.53 7.18 14.87
N CYS A 217 20.83 7.13 14.56
CA CYS A 217 21.35 6.94 13.20
C CYS A 217 21.13 5.51 12.66
N LEU A 218 21.55 4.49 13.40
CA LEU A 218 21.38 3.08 13.00
C LEU A 218 19.89 2.74 12.88
N LEU A 219 19.08 3.36 13.74
CA LEU A 219 17.64 3.37 13.63
C LEU A 219 17.16 3.89 12.26
N CYS A 220 17.55 5.10 11.85
CA CYS A 220 17.12 5.67 10.57
C CYS A 220 17.49 4.76 9.39
N CYS A 221 18.72 4.24 9.33
CA CYS A 221 19.18 3.34 8.27
C CYS A 221 18.36 2.04 8.19
N VAL A 222 18.11 1.41 9.35
CA VAL A 222 17.30 0.19 9.39
C VAL A 222 15.85 0.50 9.04
N ASP A 223 15.32 1.67 9.41
CA ASP A 223 13.99 2.10 8.98
C ASP A 223 13.91 2.30 7.47
N PHE A 224 14.93 2.89 6.85
CA PHE A 224 15.00 3.01 5.41
C PHE A 224 15.06 1.64 4.73
N LEU A 225 15.90 0.72 5.21
CA LEU A 225 16.01 -0.62 4.65
C LEU A 225 14.69 -1.38 4.69
N PHE A 226 14.00 -1.37 5.83
CA PHE A 226 12.68 -1.99 5.94
C PHE A 226 11.63 -1.31 5.05
N TYR A 227 11.74 0.00 4.80
CA TYR A 227 10.86 0.72 3.87
C TYR A 227 11.10 0.29 2.42
N LEU A 228 12.38 0.15 2.05
CA LEU A 228 12.81 -0.33 0.75
C LEU A 228 12.28 -1.75 0.49
N VAL A 229 12.49 -2.66 1.44
CA VAL A 229 11.99 -4.05 1.35
C VAL A 229 10.47 -4.07 1.23
N GLU A 230 9.76 -3.30 2.05
CA GLU A 230 8.29 -3.22 1.96
C GLU A 230 7.85 -2.74 0.57
N THR A 231 8.50 -1.71 0.04
CA THR A 231 8.20 -1.15 -1.28
C THR A 231 8.46 -2.15 -2.39
N LEU A 232 9.60 -2.85 -2.34
CA LEU A 232 9.96 -3.88 -3.30
C LEU A 232 8.95 -5.03 -3.29
N VAL A 233 8.59 -5.56 -2.12
CA VAL A 233 7.61 -6.64 -2.02
C VAL A 233 6.23 -6.21 -2.55
N ARG A 234 5.76 -5.01 -2.21
CA ARG A 234 4.51 -4.47 -2.76
C ARG A 234 4.56 -4.33 -4.27
N PHE A 235 5.69 -3.87 -4.80
CA PHE A 235 5.93 -3.76 -6.23
C PHE A 235 5.84 -5.14 -6.89
N PHE A 236 6.66 -6.10 -6.45
CA PHE A 236 6.65 -7.46 -7.01
C PHE A 236 5.26 -8.10 -6.98
N ASN A 237 4.54 -8.02 -5.86
CA ASN A 237 3.19 -8.56 -5.75
C ASN A 237 2.23 -7.91 -6.76
N LYS A 238 2.31 -6.59 -6.94
CA LYS A 238 1.45 -5.85 -7.88
C LYS A 238 1.64 -6.31 -9.33
N TYR A 239 2.88 -6.56 -9.76
CA TYR A 239 3.16 -7.08 -11.12
C TYR A 239 2.77 -8.55 -11.26
N ALA A 240 3.05 -9.37 -10.24
CA ALA A 240 2.69 -10.78 -10.25
C ALA A 240 1.18 -10.98 -10.43
N TYR A 241 0.35 -10.19 -9.74
CA TYR A 241 -1.10 -10.29 -9.89
C TYR A 241 -1.59 -9.94 -11.30
N VAL A 242 -1.04 -8.88 -11.90
CA VAL A 242 -1.40 -8.51 -13.28
C VAL A 242 -1.03 -9.64 -14.23
N GLN A 243 0.17 -10.21 -14.09
CA GLN A 243 0.64 -11.28 -14.97
C GLN A 243 -0.22 -12.56 -14.89
N VAL A 244 -0.64 -12.96 -13.69
CA VAL A 244 -1.51 -14.14 -13.51
C VAL A 244 -2.88 -13.95 -14.18
N ILE A 245 -3.46 -12.74 -14.08
CA ILE A 245 -4.73 -12.43 -14.74
C ILE A 245 -4.59 -12.44 -16.25
N LEU A 246 -3.51 -11.85 -16.78
CA LEU A 246 -3.22 -11.86 -18.21
C LEU A 246 -3.16 -13.30 -18.73
N LEU A 247 -2.43 -14.18 -18.04
CA LEU A 247 -2.36 -15.60 -18.39
C LEU A 247 -3.74 -16.28 -18.34
N SER A 248 -4.57 -15.93 -17.36
CA SER A 248 -5.92 -16.49 -17.20
C SER A 248 -6.91 -16.07 -18.30
N PHE A 249 -6.58 -15.08 -19.13
CA PHE A 249 -7.37 -14.72 -20.31
C PHE A 249 -6.99 -15.50 -21.58
N TYR A 250 -5.80 -16.09 -21.61
CA TYR A 250 -5.31 -16.89 -22.74
C TYR A 250 -5.68 -18.38 -22.63
N TRP A 251 -6.02 -18.86 -21.43
CA TRP A 251 -6.46 -20.22 -21.13
C TRP A 251 -7.96 -20.25 -20.80
#